data_AF-A0A512ARI7-F1
#
_entry.id   AF-A0A512ARI7-F1
#
_cell.length_a   1.000
_cell.length_b   1.000
_cell.length_c   1.000
_cell.angle_alpha   90.00
_cell.angle_beta   90.00
_cell.angle_gamma   90.00
#
_symmetry.space_group_name_H-M   'P 1'
#
loop_
_entity.id
_entity.type
_entity.pdbx_description
1 polymer ?
#
loop_
_entity_poly.entity_id
_entity_poly.type
_entity_poly.pdbx_seq_one_letter_code
_entity_poly.pdbx_strand_id
1 'polypeptide(L)'
;MRLAGLRPVAAAALLRIVFDLHELRHHLPTARLSFEPWPGRSPFSVAGAKYVAGENRTPRIPEAIITPLLAWSLRYVNYYAGDILASRAELDRLEAKRNRLVAAEAGLDHTDRRSRQRQRLNTYIAALRRQGRGIPIWTTAHNGTTRTDPQSGKVTPPINYHLIHLHAGIDAQVEPAMHLGLTTGAPDLIAAAIAELGTEIGGMDTPISADLDTGLPWRTRFDAKVLALEEVMLQSAAYVVCAYLSGMRDSEIQAMKRGCLSITRAEDGAILRHRIKSTAYKGKRGCGEETEWVTIAPVAEAIAVLERLSARAGQARGTTTLWPVLTLRANTKTHVSAEIVRQLNRFRDHLNDRFGTAQAPIIPASPNGAPWRLTTRQFRRTIAWHIANRPFGTIAGMIQYKHASVAAFEGYAGSSRSGFRGEIEAQRALGQIDDILVYFDDRQGGARLGGPAANRIGAALDTAAHELAPLPAMIADRPRLRTMLGSLARTLHVGPLADCFFDPATALCLNRISEPGATGPMIAMCEPVRCPNACIAERHRPAWQRGADEARLLLREKRLPEPQRVTLQAEVARIERVLEQIAPGAATPRTGVAGEGEEAGFRVTG
;
A
#
# COMPACT_ATOMS: atom_id res chain seq x y z
N MET A 1 -33.83 26.71 26.15
CA MET A 1 -32.65 25.91 25.70
C MET A 1 -31.36 26.73 25.47
N ARG A 2 -31.20 27.95 26.02
CA ARG A 2 -30.00 28.81 25.81
C ARG A 2 -29.00 28.81 26.99
N LEU A 3 -28.75 27.65 27.63
CA LEU A 3 -27.79 27.54 28.75
C LEU A 3 -26.88 26.30 28.69
N ALA A 4 -26.89 25.53 27.59
CA ALA A 4 -25.86 24.52 27.38
C ALA A 4 -24.66 25.19 26.68
N GLY A 5 -23.63 25.54 27.46
CA GLY A 5 -22.38 26.09 26.91
C GLY A 5 -21.79 25.21 25.81
N LEU A 6 -21.04 25.83 24.88
CA LEU A 6 -20.32 25.11 23.83
C LEU A 6 -19.41 24.05 24.46
N ARG A 7 -19.48 22.81 23.96
CA ARG A 7 -18.56 21.74 24.39
C ARG A 7 -17.11 22.23 24.23
N PRO A 8 -16.19 21.96 25.17
CA PRO A 8 -14.80 22.40 25.10
C PRO A 8 -14.10 22.11 23.77
N VAL A 9 -14.41 20.98 23.12
CA VAL A 9 -13.87 20.62 21.79
C VAL A 9 -14.38 21.55 20.68
N ALA A 10 -15.66 21.95 20.73
CA ALA A 10 -16.23 22.90 19.78
C ALA A 10 -15.68 24.32 20.00
N ALA A 11 -15.51 24.73 21.26
CA ALA A 11 -14.86 25.98 21.61
C ALA A 11 -13.38 26.00 21.15
N ALA A 12 -12.66 24.89 21.28
CA ALA A 12 -11.29 24.76 20.78
C ALA A 12 -11.19 24.90 19.25
N ALA A 13 -12.17 24.36 18.51
CA ALA A 13 -12.23 24.49 17.05
C ALA A 13 -12.44 25.95 16.62
N LEU A 14 -13.25 26.71 17.37
CA LEU A 14 -13.44 28.14 17.13
C LEU A 14 -12.20 28.97 17.52
N LEU A 15 -11.59 28.67 18.67
CA LEU A 15 -10.36 29.32 19.12
C LEU A 15 -9.20 29.14 18.13
N ARG A 16 -9.18 28.02 17.40
CA ARG A 16 -8.16 27.75 16.38
C ARG A 16 -8.07 28.86 15.32
N ILE A 17 -9.16 29.54 15.00
CA ILE A 17 -9.17 30.68 14.08
C ILE A 17 -8.27 31.82 14.61
N VAL A 18 -8.29 32.09 15.92
CA VAL A 18 -7.47 33.14 16.54
C VAL A 18 -5.98 32.78 16.51
N PHE A 19 -5.66 31.50 16.70
CA PHE A 19 -4.29 31.00 16.56
C PHE A 19 -3.81 31.06 15.10
N ASP A 20 -4.64 30.62 14.16
CA ASP A 20 -4.36 30.66 12.72
C ASP A 20 -4.15 32.12 12.24
N LEU A 21 -4.93 33.09 12.73
CA LEU A 21 -4.76 34.52 12.42
C LEU A 21 -3.45 35.09 12.96
N HIS A 22 -3.00 34.68 14.15
CA HIS A 22 -1.69 35.08 14.66
C HIS A 22 -0.56 34.43 13.87
N GLU A 23 -0.70 33.15 13.50
CA GLU A 23 0.30 32.43 12.72
C GLU A 23 0.48 33.03 11.31
N LEU A 24 -0.64 33.40 10.68
CA LEU A 24 -0.69 34.03 9.36
C LEU A 24 -0.48 35.54 9.39
N ARG A 25 -0.15 36.15 10.55
CA ARG A 25 -0.04 37.62 10.71
C ARG A 25 0.88 38.32 9.71
N HIS A 26 1.92 37.63 9.24
CA HIS A 26 2.88 38.16 8.26
C HIS A 26 2.33 38.17 6.82
N HIS A 27 1.26 37.43 6.58
CA HIS A 27 0.54 37.36 5.30
C HIS A 27 -0.77 38.16 5.31
N LEU A 28 -1.16 38.75 6.44
CA LEU A 28 -2.38 39.54 6.60
C LEU A 28 -2.05 41.05 6.58
N PRO A 29 -2.41 41.79 5.52
CA PRO A 29 -2.01 43.19 5.37
C PRO A 29 -2.73 44.15 6.33
N THR A 30 -3.97 43.83 6.75
CA THR A 30 -4.85 44.78 7.47
C THR A 30 -5.33 44.27 8.83
N ALA A 31 -5.66 42.98 8.94
CA ALA A 31 -6.24 42.37 10.15
C ALA A 31 -5.26 41.38 10.81
N ARG A 32 -4.09 41.88 11.22
CA ARG A 32 -3.05 41.07 11.86
C ARG A 32 -3.19 41.07 13.37
N LEU A 33 -3.06 39.90 13.98
CA LEU A 33 -2.90 39.77 15.43
C LEU A 33 -1.45 40.10 15.81
N SER A 34 -1.24 41.26 16.43
CA SER A 34 0.08 41.80 16.80
C SER A 34 0.73 41.11 18.00
N PHE A 35 -0.05 40.39 18.80
CA PHE A 35 0.41 39.65 19.97
C PHE A 35 0.10 38.16 19.81
N GLU A 36 0.89 37.31 20.47
CA GLU A 36 0.64 35.86 20.51
C GLU A 36 -0.52 35.56 21.48
N PRO A 37 -1.65 35.04 20.98
CA PRO A 37 -2.79 34.71 21.84
C PRO A 37 -2.47 33.45 22.67
N TRP A 38 -2.53 33.58 23.99
CA TRP A 38 -2.24 32.52 24.98
C TRP A 38 -0.90 31.78 24.74
N PRO A 39 0.25 32.44 24.99
CA PRO A 39 1.57 31.90 24.69
C PRO A 39 1.80 30.50 25.27
N GLY A 40 2.29 29.59 24.43
CA GLY A 40 2.62 28.22 24.81
C GLY A 40 1.42 27.31 25.12
N ARG A 41 0.17 27.77 24.94
CA ARG A 41 -1.04 26.96 25.15
C ARG A 41 -1.72 26.66 23.83
N SER A 42 -2.24 25.44 23.68
CA SER A 42 -3.02 25.08 22.48
C SER A 42 -4.48 25.54 22.58
N PRO A 43 -5.22 25.70 21.47
CA PRO A 43 -6.65 26.02 21.50
C PRO A 43 -7.48 25.07 22.39
N PHE A 44 -7.08 23.81 22.47
CA PHE A 44 -7.71 22.79 23.31
C PHE A 44 -7.41 22.99 24.80
N SER A 45 -6.18 23.36 25.14
CA SER A 45 -5.82 23.74 26.51
C SER A 45 -6.55 25.01 26.96
N VAL A 46 -6.67 26.01 26.07
CA VAL A 46 -7.37 27.26 26.36
C VAL A 46 -8.88 27.02 26.54
N ALA A 47 -9.47 26.15 25.72
CA ALA A 47 -10.89 25.78 25.84
C ALA A 47 -11.22 24.93 27.08
N GLY A 48 -10.24 24.58 27.93
CA GLY A 48 -10.43 23.67 29.04
C GLY A 48 -10.79 22.25 28.62
N ALA A 49 -10.50 21.87 27.36
CA ALA A 49 -10.69 20.52 26.88
C ALA A 49 -9.62 19.62 27.52
N LYS A 50 -9.96 19.00 28.66
CA LYS A 50 -9.17 17.91 29.21
C LYS A 50 -9.08 16.83 28.14
N TYR A 51 -7.87 16.44 27.74
CA TYR A 51 -7.64 15.26 26.92
C TYR A 51 -8.05 14.04 27.75
N VAL A 52 -9.35 13.71 27.73
CA VAL A 52 -9.78 12.36 28.04
C VAL A 52 -9.27 11.54 26.87
N ALA A 53 -8.37 10.60 27.12
CA ALA A 53 -7.98 9.59 26.14
C ALA A 53 -9.23 8.77 25.76
N GLY A 54 -10.06 9.34 24.91
CA GLY A 54 -11.21 8.67 24.34
C GLY A 54 -10.71 7.67 23.32
N GLU A 55 -11.27 6.48 23.35
CA GLU A 55 -11.01 5.44 22.36
C GLU A 55 -11.17 6.01 20.94
N ASN A 56 -10.16 5.82 20.10
CA ASN A 56 -10.21 6.28 18.73
C ASN A 56 -11.34 5.54 17.99
N ARG A 57 -12.43 6.27 17.72
CA ARG A 57 -13.68 5.76 17.12
C ARG A 57 -13.56 5.41 15.63
N THR A 58 -12.41 5.64 15.01
CA THR A 58 -12.22 5.27 13.61
C THR A 58 -12.16 3.74 13.52
N PRO A 59 -13.04 3.06 12.77
CA PRO A 59 -12.93 1.61 12.62
C PRO A 59 -11.64 1.24 11.88
N ARG A 60 -11.06 0.08 12.17
CA ARG A 60 -10.00 -0.51 11.32
C ARG A 60 -10.63 -1.02 10.03
N ILE A 61 -9.84 -1.11 8.96
CA ILE A 61 -10.27 -1.83 7.76
C ILE A 61 -10.18 -3.32 8.07
N PRO A 62 -11.27 -4.11 7.96
CA PRO A 62 -11.22 -5.55 8.17
C PRO A 62 -10.26 -6.24 7.21
N GLU A 63 -9.66 -7.35 7.65
CA GLU A 63 -8.69 -8.12 6.85
C GLU A 63 -9.27 -8.55 5.50
N ALA A 64 -10.51 -9.06 5.52
CA ALA A 64 -11.26 -9.44 4.31
C ALA A 64 -11.44 -8.31 3.29
N ILE A 65 -11.27 -7.04 3.69
CA ILE A 65 -11.37 -5.88 2.79
C ILE A 65 -9.98 -5.34 2.42
N ILE A 66 -9.06 -5.19 3.38
CA ILE A 66 -7.75 -4.59 3.11
C ILE A 66 -6.86 -5.50 2.29
N THR A 67 -6.94 -6.83 2.47
CA THR A 67 -6.13 -7.81 1.74
C THR A 67 -6.41 -7.76 0.23
N PRO A 68 -7.66 -7.94 -0.25
CA PRO A 68 -7.94 -7.83 -1.68
C PRO A 68 -7.76 -6.40 -2.19
N LEU A 69 -8.07 -5.37 -1.41
CA LEU A 69 -7.86 -3.98 -1.81
C LEU A 69 -6.38 -3.68 -2.08
N LEU A 70 -5.48 -4.12 -1.20
CA LEU A 70 -4.05 -3.93 -1.37
C LEU A 70 -3.51 -4.77 -2.53
N ALA A 71 -3.93 -6.04 -2.65
CA ALA A 71 -3.50 -6.93 -3.72
C ALA A 71 -3.86 -6.34 -5.10
N TRP A 72 -5.09 -5.86 -5.28
CA TRP A 72 -5.52 -5.20 -6.52
C TRP A 72 -4.86 -3.85 -6.73
N SER A 73 -4.56 -3.10 -5.67
CA SER A 73 -3.81 -1.85 -5.78
C SER A 73 -2.39 -2.09 -6.29
N LEU A 74 -1.71 -3.12 -5.77
CA LEU A 74 -0.41 -3.56 -6.25
C LEU A 74 -0.49 -4.07 -7.69
N ARG A 75 -1.56 -4.80 -8.05
CA ARG A 75 -1.78 -5.25 -9.44
C ARG A 75 -1.88 -4.08 -10.41
N TYR A 76 -2.66 -3.06 -10.06
CA TYR A 76 -2.78 -1.83 -10.85
C TYR A 76 -1.43 -1.12 -11.04
N VAL A 77 -0.65 -0.98 -9.96
CA VAL A 77 0.65 -0.30 -10.01
C VAL A 77 1.68 -1.10 -10.81
N ASN A 78 1.73 -2.41 -10.62
CA ASN A 78 2.84 -3.22 -11.13
C ASN A 78 2.59 -3.76 -12.54
N TYR A 79 1.33 -3.98 -12.92
CA TYR A 79 0.99 -4.63 -14.20
C TYR A 79 0.16 -3.72 -15.11
N TYR A 80 -0.85 -3.02 -14.61
CA TYR A 80 -1.75 -2.22 -15.47
C TYR A 80 -1.26 -0.79 -15.74
N ALA A 81 -0.37 -0.26 -14.91
CA ALA A 81 0.18 1.08 -15.05
C ALA A 81 0.86 1.28 -16.41
N GLY A 82 1.56 0.26 -16.92
CA GLY A 82 2.22 0.30 -18.22
C GLY A 82 1.25 0.64 -19.35
N ASP A 83 0.17 -0.13 -19.46
CA ASP A 83 -0.85 0.02 -20.50
C ASP A 83 -1.59 1.36 -20.40
N ILE A 84 -1.93 1.79 -19.18
CA ILE A 84 -2.63 3.07 -18.94
C ILE A 84 -1.74 4.24 -19.37
N LEU A 85 -0.46 4.24 -18.95
CA LEU A 85 0.49 5.29 -19.30
C LEU A 85 0.84 5.29 -20.80
N ALA A 86 0.96 4.11 -21.41
CA ALA A 86 1.17 3.99 -22.85
C ALA A 86 -0.03 4.50 -23.66
N SER A 87 -1.25 4.19 -23.21
CA SER A 87 -2.49 4.68 -23.82
C SER A 87 -2.60 6.20 -23.71
N ARG A 88 -2.24 6.80 -22.56
CA ARG A 88 -2.15 8.26 -22.45
C ARG A 88 -1.13 8.85 -23.42
N ALA A 89 0.04 8.26 -23.55
CA ALA A 89 1.04 8.71 -24.51
C ALA A 89 0.57 8.57 -25.97
N GLU A 90 -0.22 7.54 -26.31
CA GLU A 90 -0.87 7.42 -27.61
C GLU A 90 -1.88 8.55 -27.85
N LEU A 91 -2.80 8.79 -26.90
CA LEU A 91 -3.81 9.83 -27.05
C LEU A 91 -3.17 11.23 -27.15
N ASP A 92 -2.15 11.51 -26.34
CA ASP A 92 -1.43 12.79 -26.40
C ASP A 92 -0.73 12.96 -27.77
N ARG A 93 -0.18 11.89 -28.36
CA ARG A 93 0.38 11.92 -29.73
C ARG A 93 -0.69 12.19 -30.78
N LEU A 94 -1.86 11.58 -30.66
CA LEU A 94 -2.99 11.79 -31.58
C LEU A 94 -3.53 13.23 -31.48
N GLU A 95 -3.70 13.75 -30.27
CA GLU A 95 -4.10 15.15 -30.02
C GLU A 95 -3.07 16.15 -30.58
N ALA A 96 -1.77 15.89 -30.34
CA ALA A 96 -0.70 16.73 -30.87
C ALA A 96 -0.64 16.70 -32.41
N LYS A 97 -0.83 15.52 -33.02
CA LYS A 97 -0.92 15.37 -34.47
C LYS A 97 -2.10 16.16 -35.02
N ARG A 98 -3.30 16.01 -34.45
CA ARG A 98 -4.48 16.80 -34.84
C ARG A 98 -4.18 18.29 -34.77
N ASN A 99 -3.63 18.79 -33.66
CA ASN A 99 -3.33 20.22 -33.50
C ASN A 99 -2.38 20.75 -34.58
N ARG A 100 -1.33 19.99 -34.92
CA ARG A 100 -0.40 20.35 -35.99
C ARG A 100 -1.09 20.40 -37.36
N LEU A 101 -1.98 19.45 -37.64
CA LEU A 101 -2.74 19.43 -38.90
C LEU A 101 -3.70 20.62 -39.00
N VAL A 102 -4.45 20.91 -37.92
CA VAL A 102 -5.36 22.06 -37.88
C VAL A 102 -4.60 23.37 -38.07
N ALA A 103 -3.46 23.53 -37.41
CA ALA A 103 -2.63 24.73 -37.56
C ALA A 103 -2.04 24.88 -38.98
N ALA A 104 -1.57 23.79 -39.58
CA ALA A 104 -1.02 23.80 -40.94
C ALA A 104 -2.08 24.10 -42.02
N GLU A 105 -3.36 23.88 -41.71
CA GLU A 105 -4.47 24.01 -42.66
C GLU A 105 -5.35 25.24 -42.40
N ALA A 106 -5.02 26.07 -41.40
CA ALA A 106 -5.85 27.20 -40.97
C ALA A 106 -6.11 28.24 -42.08
N GLY A 107 -5.22 28.36 -43.07
CA GLY A 107 -5.37 29.28 -44.21
C GLY A 107 -5.98 28.67 -45.48
N LEU A 108 -6.37 27.39 -45.46
CA LEU A 108 -6.96 26.72 -46.63
C LEU A 108 -8.47 26.94 -46.71
N ASP A 109 -9.01 26.92 -47.93
CA ASP A 109 -10.45 26.92 -48.14
C ASP A 109 -11.12 25.70 -47.47
N HIS A 110 -12.38 25.85 -47.10
CA HIS A 110 -13.18 24.78 -46.49
C HIS A 110 -13.22 23.52 -47.35
N THR A 111 -13.27 23.65 -48.68
CA THR A 111 -13.34 22.51 -49.60
C THR A 111 -12.06 21.69 -49.59
N ASP A 112 -10.91 22.36 -49.59
CA ASP A 112 -9.60 21.72 -49.53
C ASP A 112 -9.37 21.02 -48.19
N ARG A 113 -9.75 21.68 -47.09
CA ARG A 113 -9.70 21.09 -45.74
C ARG A 113 -10.55 19.81 -45.67
N ARG A 114 -11.78 19.85 -46.18
CA ARG A 114 -12.67 18.67 -46.26
C ARG A 114 -12.04 17.53 -47.06
N SER A 115 -11.48 17.83 -48.23
CA SER A 115 -10.84 16.83 -49.10
C SER A 115 -9.68 16.12 -48.38
N ARG A 116 -8.78 16.89 -47.75
CA ARG A 116 -7.64 16.34 -47.00
C ARG A 116 -8.08 15.51 -45.79
N GLN A 117 -9.08 15.97 -45.05
CA GLN A 117 -9.65 15.21 -43.92
C GLN A 117 -10.28 13.89 -44.38
N ARG A 118 -10.99 13.90 -45.52
CA ARG A 118 -11.59 12.68 -46.11
C ARG A 118 -10.51 11.70 -46.59
N GLN A 119 -9.42 12.20 -47.18
CA GLN A 119 -8.26 11.37 -47.53
C GLN A 119 -7.62 10.72 -46.29
N ARG A 120 -7.46 11.48 -45.20
CA ARG A 120 -6.95 10.95 -43.91
C ARG A 120 -7.90 9.92 -43.30
N LEU A 121 -9.21 10.14 -43.37
CA LEU A 121 -10.22 9.17 -42.95
C LEU A 121 -10.10 7.86 -43.74
N ASN A 122 -10.01 7.93 -45.07
CA ASN A 122 -9.84 6.75 -45.92
C ASN A 122 -8.53 6.00 -45.60
N THR A 123 -7.44 6.74 -45.34
CA THR A 123 -6.15 6.15 -44.94
C THR A 123 -6.28 5.42 -43.60
N TYR A 124 -7.00 6.00 -42.64
CA TYR A 124 -7.27 5.37 -41.35
C TYR A 124 -8.12 4.10 -41.49
N ILE A 125 -9.22 4.15 -42.26
CA ILE A 125 -10.06 2.97 -42.53
C ILE A 125 -9.26 1.88 -43.24
N ALA A 126 -8.41 2.22 -44.20
CA ALA A 126 -7.53 1.26 -44.86
C ALA A 126 -6.50 0.63 -43.90
N ALA A 127 -6.02 1.38 -42.90
CA ALA A 127 -5.16 0.83 -41.86
C ALA A 127 -5.93 -0.15 -40.96
N LEU A 128 -7.16 0.18 -40.54
CA LEU A 128 -8.02 -0.73 -39.78
C LEU A 128 -8.28 -2.03 -40.55
N ARG A 129 -8.62 -1.93 -41.85
CA ARG A 129 -8.79 -3.07 -42.74
C ARG A 129 -7.57 -3.99 -42.77
N ARG A 130 -6.37 -3.43 -42.97
CA ARG A 130 -5.13 -4.22 -42.99
C ARG A 130 -4.82 -4.90 -41.65
N GLN A 131 -5.26 -4.31 -40.54
CA GLN A 131 -5.08 -4.86 -39.20
C GLN A 131 -6.20 -5.83 -38.79
N GLY A 132 -7.23 -6.02 -39.63
CA GLY A 132 -8.40 -6.81 -39.27
C GLY A 132 -9.22 -6.21 -38.13
N ARG A 133 -9.27 -4.87 -38.04
CA ARG A 133 -9.92 -4.14 -36.95
C ARG A 133 -11.21 -3.45 -37.41
N GLY A 134 -12.18 -3.43 -36.52
CA GLY A 134 -13.47 -2.76 -36.74
C GLY A 134 -13.43 -1.26 -36.49
N ILE A 135 -14.50 -0.57 -36.89
CA ILE A 135 -14.68 0.87 -36.62
C ILE A 135 -14.89 1.09 -35.12
N PRO A 136 -14.19 2.05 -34.50
CA PRO A 136 -14.21 2.20 -33.04
C PRO A 136 -15.56 2.73 -32.53
N ILE A 137 -16.10 2.06 -31.52
CA ILE A 137 -17.25 2.49 -30.70
C ILE A 137 -16.79 2.76 -29.26
N TRP A 138 -17.52 3.59 -28.53
CA TRP A 138 -17.20 3.86 -27.13
C TRP A 138 -17.30 2.58 -26.27
N THR A 139 -16.56 2.50 -25.17
CA THR A 139 -16.69 1.36 -24.23
C THR A 139 -18.01 1.38 -23.49
N THR A 140 -18.56 2.56 -23.21
CA THR A 140 -19.84 2.71 -22.51
C THR A 140 -20.76 3.64 -23.29
N ALA A 141 -22.07 3.38 -23.21
CA ALA A 141 -23.09 4.29 -23.70
C ALA A 141 -23.00 5.60 -22.89
N HIS A 142 -22.83 6.73 -23.57
CA HIS A 142 -22.73 8.03 -22.91
C HIS A 142 -24.07 8.76 -23.01
N ASN A 143 -24.54 9.33 -21.90
CA ASN A 143 -25.81 10.07 -21.82
C ASN A 143 -27.02 9.27 -22.32
N GLY A 144 -27.00 7.95 -22.17
CA GLY A 144 -28.05 7.06 -22.68
C GLY A 144 -28.07 6.92 -24.21
N THR A 145 -27.14 7.56 -24.93
CA THR A 145 -27.02 7.42 -26.38
C THR A 145 -26.48 6.03 -26.70
N THR A 146 -27.23 5.30 -27.51
CA THR A 146 -26.87 3.99 -28.04
C THR A 146 -27.00 3.98 -29.56
N ARG A 147 -26.36 3.02 -30.19
CA ARG A 147 -26.47 2.71 -31.61
C ARG A 147 -27.07 1.32 -31.73
N THR A 148 -28.17 1.20 -32.47
CA THR A 148 -28.66 -0.10 -32.93
C THR A 148 -27.94 -0.46 -34.22
N ASP A 149 -27.25 -1.60 -34.23
CA ASP A 149 -26.65 -2.13 -35.43
C ASP A 149 -27.74 -2.46 -36.47
N PRO A 150 -27.72 -1.86 -37.67
CA PRO A 150 -28.77 -2.10 -38.67
C PRO A 150 -28.82 -3.53 -39.19
N GLN A 151 -27.69 -4.25 -39.18
CA GLN A 151 -27.60 -5.60 -39.70
C GLN A 151 -27.93 -6.64 -38.62
N SER A 152 -27.41 -6.44 -37.40
CA SER A 152 -27.54 -7.43 -36.33
C SER A 152 -28.65 -7.13 -35.32
N GLY A 153 -29.27 -5.94 -35.39
CA GLY A 153 -30.23 -5.45 -34.38
C GLY A 153 -29.63 -5.22 -32.99
N LYS A 154 -28.31 -5.38 -32.82
CA LYS A 154 -27.64 -5.34 -31.52
C LYS A 154 -27.49 -3.90 -31.06
N VAL A 155 -27.92 -3.61 -29.83
CA VAL A 155 -27.69 -2.31 -29.20
C VAL A 155 -26.24 -2.25 -28.71
N THR A 156 -25.51 -1.25 -29.20
CA THR A 156 -24.09 -1.00 -28.93
C THR A 156 -23.89 0.44 -28.45
N PRO A 157 -22.77 0.74 -27.78
CA PRO A 157 -22.36 2.12 -27.58
C PRO A 157 -22.22 2.90 -28.91
N PRO A 158 -22.31 4.24 -28.88
CA PRO A 158 -22.23 5.04 -30.10
C PRO A 158 -20.81 4.98 -30.69
N ILE A 159 -20.71 5.37 -31.96
CA ILE A 159 -19.42 5.47 -32.66
C ILE A 159 -18.50 6.44 -31.93
N ASN A 160 -17.23 6.06 -31.78
CA ASN A 160 -16.19 6.89 -31.19
C ASN A 160 -15.68 7.92 -32.21
N TYR A 161 -16.57 8.84 -32.60
CA TYR A 161 -16.25 9.93 -33.52
C TYR A 161 -15.05 10.75 -33.05
N HIS A 162 -14.86 10.89 -31.74
CA HIS A 162 -13.71 11.60 -31.18
C HIS A 162 -12.39 10.98 -31.63
N LEU A 163 -12.23 9.66 -31.51
CA LEU A 163 -11.01 8.98 -31.97
C LEU A 163 -10.84 9.11 -33.49
N ILE A 164 -11.93 8.95 -34.26
CA ILE A 164 -11.91 9.09 -35.72
C ILE A 164 -11.50 10.52 -36.13
N HIS A 165 -12.00 11.56 -35.44
CA HIS A 165 -11.62 12.96 -35.67
C HIS A 165 -10.14 13.20 -35.42
N LEU A 166 -9.55 12.59 -34.38
CA LEU A 166 -8.11 12.69 -34.13
C LEU A 166 -7.29 12.15 -35.30
N HIS A 167 -7.68 11.00 -35.88
CA HIS A 167 -7.01 10.45 -37.06
C HIS A 167 -7.24 11.29 -38.34
N ALA A 168 -8.44 11.84 -38.49
CA ALA A 168 -8.81 12.70 -39.62
C ALA A 168 -8.22 14.11 -39.55
N GLY A 169 -7.71 14.53 -38.38
CA GLY A 169 -7.20 15.89 -38.14
C GLY A 169 -8.31 16.92 -37.99
N ILE A 170 -9.42 16.54 -37.35
CA ILE A 170 -10.60 17.38 -37.14
C ILE A 170 -10.68 17.78 -35.66
N ASP A 171 -10.97 19.05 -35.40
CA ASP A 171 -11.38 19.53 -34.08
C ASP A 171 -12.86 19.93 -34.09
N ALA A 172 -13.72 18.95 -33.84
CA ALA A 172 -15.17 19.16 -33.86
C ALA A 172 -15.69 19.95 -32.65
N GLN A 173 -14.85 20.24 -31.64
CA GLN A 173 -15.24 21.13 -30.55
C GLN A 173 -15.10 22.60 -30.94
N VAL A 174 -14.04 22.92 -31.71
CA VAL A 174 -13.81 24.27 -32.24
C VAL A 174 -14.65 24.53 -33.48
N GLU A 175 -14.75 23.56 -34.39
CA GLU A 175 -15.54 23.66 -35.62
C GLU A 175 -16.61 22.55 -35.71
N PRO A 176 -17.76 22.68 -35.02
CA PRO A 176 -18.81 21.66 -35.02
C PRO A 176 -19.32 21.27 -36.42
N ALA A 177 -19.29 22.21 -37.38
CA ALA A 177 -19.70 21.96 -38.76
C ALA A 177 -18.85 20.88 -39.46
N MET A 178 -17.61 20.64 -39.00
CA MET A 178 -16.69 19.65 -39.56
C MET A 178 -16.88 18.25 -38.97
N HIS A 179 -17.88 18.06 -38.10
CA HIS A 179 -18.13 16.78 -37.46
C HIS A 179 -18.52 15.69 -38.49
N LEU A 180 -17.72 14.62 -38.57
CA LEU A 180 -17.91 13.51 -39.52
C LEU A 180 -19.29 12.84 -39.51
N GLY A 181 -19.99 12.86 -38.37
CA GLY A 181 -21.35 12.31 -38.25
C GLY A 181 -22.48 13.18 -38.82
N LEU A 182 -22.19 14.40 -39.28
CA LEU A 182 -23.18 15.25 -39.96
C LEU A 182 -23.38 14.80 -41.40
N THR A 183 -24.52 15.13 -42.01
CA THR A 183 -24.79 14.82 -43.43
C THR A 183 -23.73 15.39 -44.39
N THR A 184 -23.17 16.55 -44.06
CA THR A 184 -22.09 17.19 -44.83
C THR A 184 -20.71 16.60 -44.53
N GLY A 185 -20.61 15.70 -43.55
CA GLY A 185 -19.43 14.98 -43.06
C GLY A 185 -18.99 13.83 -43.98
N ALA A 186 -18.88 12.65 -43.38
CA ALA A 186 -18.69 11.40 -44.08
C ALA A 186 -19.43 10.23 -43.37
N PRO A 187 -20.71 10.42 -42.97
CA PRO A 187 -21.44 9.38 -42.23
C PRO A 187 -21.72 8.16 -43.11
N ASP A 188 -21.86 8.37 -44.42
CA ASP A 188 -21.97 7.36 -45.47
C ASP A 188 -20.74 6.46 -45.53
N LEU A 189 -19.53 7.04 -45.56
CA LEU A 189 -18.28 6.29 -45.57
C LEU A 189 -18.08 5.49 -44.29
N ILE A 190 -18.43 6.07 -43.13
CA ILE A 190 -18.31 5.39 -41.84
C ILE A 190 -19.33 4.25 -41.76
N ALA A 191 -20.56 4.45 -42.23
CA ALA A 191 -21.56 3.38 -42.29
C ALA A 191 -21.13 2.23 -43.22
N ALA A 192 -20.57 2.55 -44.39
CA ALA A 192 -20.02 1.54 -45.30
C ALA A 192 -18.85 0.77 -44.66
N ALA A 193 -17.94 1.47 -43.98
CA ALA A 193 -16.83 0.84 -43.27
C ALA A 193 -17.30 -0.02 -42.09
N ILE A 194 -18.37 0.36 -41.40
CA ILE A 194 -19.00 -0.48 -40.36
C ILE A 194 -19.59 -1.75 -40.96
N ALA A 195 -20.28 -1.65 -42.09
CA ALA A 195 -20.85 -2.81 -42.77
C ALA A 195 -19.77 -3.79 -43.28
N GLU A 196 -18.60 -3.27 -43.63
CA GLU A 196 -17.47 -4.08 -44.12
C GLU A 196 -16.61 -4.67 -42.99
N LEU A 197 -16.18 -3.82 -42.03
CA LEU A 197 -15.18 -4.17 -41.01
C LEU A 197 -15.79 -4.54 -39.66
N GLY A 198 -17.09 -4.32 -39.48
CA GLY A 198 -17.74 -4.40 -38.17
C GLY A 198 -17.32 -3.27 -37.22
N THR A 199 -17.56 -3.48 -35.93
CA THR A 199 -17.23 -2.51 -34.88
C THR A 199 -16.31 -3.09 -33.81
N GLU A 200 -15.45 -2.25 -33.24
CA GLU A 200 -14.52 -2.61 -32.17
C GLU A 200 -14.71 -1.67 -30.97
N ILE A 201 -14.70 -2.21 -29.76
CA ILE A 201 -14.83 -1.41 -28.53
C ILE A 201 -13.53 -0.67 -28.21
N GLY A 202 -13.63 0.64 -27.97
CA GLY A 202 -12.54 1.52 -27.62
C GLY A 202 -11.84 2.07 -28.86
N GLY A 203 -10.92 1.26 -29.39
CA GLY A 203 -10.24 1.51 -30.66
C GLY A 203 -8.83 2.09 -30.59
N MET A 204 -8.31 2.43 -29.42
CA MET A 204 -6.90 2.83 -29.29
C MET A 204 -5.94 1.67 -29.54
N ASP A 205 -4.79 1.95 -30.13
CA ASP A 205 -3.84 0.97 -30.67
C ASP A 205 -3.01 0.28 -29.59
N THR A 206 -2.83 0.94 -28.44
CA THR A 206 -1.99 0.46 -27.33
C THR A 206 -2.34 -0.99 -26.96
N PRO A 207 -1.35 -1.90 -27.00
CA PRO A 207 -1.53 -3.28 -26.57
C PRO A 207 -1.98 -3.36 -25.11
N ILE A 208 -2.84 -4.33 -24.81
CA ILE A 208 -3.33 -4.60 -23.46
C ILE A 208 -2.62 -5.84 -22.95
N SER A 209 -1.95 -5.71 -21.82
CA SER A 209 -1.26 -6.79 -21.14
C SER A 209 -2.26 -7.86 -20.68
N ALA A 210 -1.80 -9.11 -20.55
CA ALA A 210 -2.61 -10.17 -19.99
C ALA A 210 -2.79 -9.96 -18.47
N ASP A 211 -3.99 -10.23 -17.97
CA ASP A 211 -4.24 -10.40 -16.53
C ASP A 211 -3.58 -11.68 -16.04
N LEU A 212 -2.99 -11.61 -14.83
CA LEU A 212 -2.19 -12.70 -14.27
C LEU A 212 -2.98 -13.96 -13.96
N ASP A 213 -4.25 -13.81 -13.59
CA ASP A 213 -5.07 -14.95 -13.16
C ASP A 213 -5.72 -15.63 -14.36
N THR A 214 -6.14 -14.85 -15.35
CA THR A 214 -6.91 -15.34 -16.50
C THR A 214 -6.08 -15.58 -17.76
N GLY A 215 -4.89 -14.99 -17.87
CA GLY A 215 -4.06 -15.02 -19.08
C GLY A 215 -4.66 -14.26 -20.28
N LEU A 216 -5.86 -13.71 -20.14
CA LEU A 216 -6.54 -12.90 -21.15
C LEU A 216 -6.23 -11.41 -20.93
N PRO A 217 -6.37 -10.55 -21.95
CA PRO A 217 -6.25 -9.11 -21.76
C PRO A 217 -7.13 -8.62 -20.61
N TRP A 218 -6.56 -7.90 -19.64
CA TRP A 218 -7.31 -7.46 -18.44
C TRP A 218 -8.49 -6.53 -18.76
N ARG A 219 -8.50 -6.00 -19.98
CA ARG A 219 -9.57 -5.20 -20.55
C ARG A 219 -9.60 -5.27 -22.06
N THR A 220 -10.69 -4.76 -22.63
CA THR A 220 -10.73 -4.35 -24.04
C THR A 220 -9.89 -3.10 -24.26
N ARG A 221 -9.78 -2.63 -25.51
CA ARG A 221 -9.00 -1.42 -25.84
C ARG A 221 -9.49 -0.18 -25.10
N PHE A 222 -8.60 0.81 -25.01
CA PHE A 222 -8.93 2.10 -24.43
C PHE A 222 -9.74 2.96 -25.40
N ASP A 223 -10.52 3.86 -24.81
CA ASP A 223 -10.97 5.11 -25.42
C ASP A 223 -10.64 6.26 -24.45
N ALA A 224 -10.79 7.50 -24.90
CA ALA A 224 -10.43 8.68 -24.12
C ALA A 224 -11.17 8.78 -22.76
N LYS A 225 -12.40 8.26 -22.64
CA LYS A 225 -13.19 8.32 -21.40
C LYS A 225 -12.76 7.25 -20.42
N VAL A 226 -12.64 6.01 -20.88
CA VAL A 226 -12.20 4.92 -20.01
C VAL A 226 -10.75 5.12 -19.61
N LEU A 227 -9.90 5.64 -20.49
CA LEU A 227 -8.54 6.02 -20.12
C LEU A 227 -8.52 7.03 -18.96
N ALA A 228 -9.31 8.09 -19.04
CA ALA A 228 -9.41 9.07 -17.96
C ALA A 228 -9.95 8.46 -16.65
N LEU A 229 -10.83 7.46 -16.73
CA LEU A 229 -11.29 6.71 -15.57
C LEU A 229 -10.15 5.88 -14.96
N GLU A 230 -9.46 5.07 -15.76
CA GLU A 230 -8.38 4.21 -15.28
C GLU A 230 -7.20 4.99 -14.71
N GLU A 231 -6.91 6.18 -15.23
CA GLU A 231 -5.90 7.07 -14.64
C GLU A 231 -6.27 7.47 -13.20
N VAL A 232 -7.55 7.76 -12.94
CA VAL A 232 -8.04 8.05 -11.58
C VAL A 232 -8.03 6.78 -10.71
N MET A 233 -8.32 5.61 -11.28
CA MET A 233 -8.25 4.33 -10.55
C MET A 233 -6.80 4.00 -10.18
N LEU A 234 -5.85 4.22 -11.10
CA LEU A 234 -4.42 4.07 -10.87
C LEU A 234 -3.90 5.04 -9.81
N GLN A 235 -4.33 6.31 -9.83
CA GLN A 235 -4.02 7.27 -8.77
C GLN A 235 -4.56 6.80 -7.42
N SER A 236 -5.76 6.22 -7.38
CA SER A 236 -6.37 5.69 -6.17
C SER A 236 -5.63 4.45 -5.65
N ALA A 237 -5.25 3.52 -6.53
CA ALA A 237 -4.44 2.35 -6.21
C ALA A 237 -3.08 2.75 -5.61
N ALA A 238 -2.38 3.69 -6.25
CA ALA A 238 -1.12 4.20 -5.75
C ALA A 238 -1.28 4.92 -4.39
N TYR A 239 -2.43 5.60 -4.16
CA TYR A 239 -2.75 6.15 -2.85
C TYR A 239 -2.91 5.06 -1.79
N VAL A 240 -3.62 3.96 -2.08
CA VAL A 240 -3.78 2.84 -1.14
C VAL A 240 -2.42 2.26 -0.76
N VAL A 241 -1.56 1.98 -1.75
CA VAL A 241 -0.20 1.44 -1.54
C VAL A 241 0.61 2.38 -0.65
N CYS A 242 0.67 3.67 -1.01
CA CYS A 242 1.37 4.67 -0.22
C CYS A 242 0.79 4.80 1.20
N ALA A 243 -0.53 4.91 1.35
CA ALA A 243 -1.18 5.15 2.63
C ALA A 243 -1.06 3.98 3.60
N TYR A 244 -1.25 2.76 3.10
CA TYR A 244 -1.22 1.57 3.92
C TYR A 244 0.22 1.18 4.30
N LEU A 245 1.15 1.16 3.34
CA LEU A 245 2.49 0.61 3.58
C LEU A 245 3.48 1.63 4.18
N SER A 246 3.29 2.93 3.96
CA SER A 246 4.13 3.95 4.64
C SER A 246 3.60 4.30 6.03
N GLY A 247 2.28 4.18 6.23
CA GLY A 247 1.62 4.66 7.43
C GLY A 247 1.56 6.18 7.57
N MET A 248 1.95 6.95 6.54
CA MET A 248 1.87 8.42 6.53
C MET A 248 0.43 8.93 6.72
N ARG A 249 0.27 10.14 7.26
CA ARG A 249 -1.04 10.82 7.33
C ARG A 249 -1.45 11.28 5.94
N ASP A 250 -2.74 11.40 5.72
CA ASP A 250 -3.30 11.95 4.48
C ASP A 250 -2.64 13.27 4.04
N SER A 251 -2.47 14.22 4.97
CA SER A 251 -1.80 15.50 4.69
C SER A 251 -0.33 15.32 4.28
N GLU A 252 0.37 14.32 4.85
CA GLU A 252 1.77 14.03 4.53
C GLU A 252 1.86 13.28 3.19
N ILE A 253 0.91 12.41 2.86
CA ILE A 253 0.83 11.75 1.55
C ILE A 253 0.57 12.80 0.47
N GLN A 254 -0.46 13.62 0.66
CA GLN A 254 -0.86 14.64 -0.33
C GLN A 254 0.17 15.76 -0.51
N ALA A 255 1.07 15.96 0.47
CA ALA A 255 2.19 16.90 0.36
C ALA A 255 3.39 16.36 -0.44
N MET A 256 3.38 15.09 -0.87
CA MET A 256 4.46 14.55 -1.70
C MET A 256 4.58 15.31 -3.03
N LYS A 257 5.83 15.58 -3.41
CA LYS A 257 6.20 16.27 -4.64
C LYS A 257 7.04 15.34 -5.52
N ARG A 258 7.11 15.65 -6.81
CA ARG A 258 8.05 15.01 -7.74
C ARG A 258 9.47 15.09 -7.20
N GLY A 259 10.20 13.97 -7.24
CA GLY A 259 11.52 13.83 -6.65
C GLY A 259 11.50 13.56 -5.13
N CYS A 260 10.37 13.18 -4.54
CA CYS A 260 10.30 12.88 -3.10
C CYS A 260 10.99 11.58 -2.70
N LEU A 261 11.19 10.64 -3.64
CA LEU A 261 11.80 9.35 -3.38
C LEU A 261 13.32 9.43 -3.46
N SER A 262 14.01 8.90 -2.45
CA SER A 262 15.45 8.67 -2.45
C SER A 262 15.75 7.20 -2.13
N ILE A 263 16.65 6.60 -2.91
CA ILE A 263 17.05 5.20 -2.77
C ILE A 263 18.53 5.17 -2.42
N THR A 264 18.86 4.62 -1.25
CA THR A 264 20.26 4.39 -0.84
C THR A 264 20.65 2.98 -1.25
N ARG A 265 21.78 2.84 -1.97
CA ARG A 265 22.35 1.55 -2.39
C ARG A 265 23.69 1.30 -1.69
N ALA A 266 24.03 0.04 -1.45
CA ALA A 266 25.35 -0.39 -1.01
C ALA A 266 26.35 -0.35 -2.18
N GLU A 267 27.64 -0.53 -1.87
CA GLU A 267 28.73 -0.55 -2.87
C GLU A 267 28.57 -1.68 -3.91
N ASP A 268 27.89 -2.77 -3.55
CA ASP A 268 27.54 -3.90 -4.42
C ASP A 268 26.29 -3.66 -5.28
N GLY A 269 25.66 -2.48 -5.17
CA GLY A 269 24.44 -2.12 -5.88
C GLY A 269 23.14 -2.55 -5.21
N ALA A 270 23.18 -3.28 -4.08
CA ALA A 270 21.99 -3.71 -3.36
C ALA A 270 21.25 -2.51 -2.75
N ILE A 271 19.92 -2.50 -2.85
CA ILE A 271 19.11 -1.42 -2.27
C ILE A 271 19.07 -1.59 -0.75
N LEU A 272 19.65 -0.62 -0.03
CA LEU A 272 19.66 -0.60 1.43
C LEU A 272 18.37 -0.01 2.01
N ARG A 273 17.89 1.11 1.46
CA ARG A 273 16.72 1.84 1.99
C ARG A 273 15.98 2.63 0.92
N HIS A 274 14.65 2.61 0.98
CA HIS A 274 13.80 3.59 0.31
C HIS A 274 13.37 4.66 1.31
N ARG A 275 13.48 5.94 0.95
CA ARG A 275 13.03 7.07 1.78
C ARG A 275 12.15 8.02 0.99
N ILE A 276 11.07 8.48 1.62
CA ILE A 276 10.14 9.47 1.08
C ILE A 276 10.32 10.78 1.84
N LYS A 277 10.57 11.87 1.11
CA LYS A 277 10.55 13.24 1.65
C LYS A 277 9.15 13.84 1.49
N SER A 278 8.56 14.28 2.59
CA SER A 278 7.28 15.00 2.55
C SER A 278 7.17 16.02 3.69
N THR A 279 6.09 16.82 3.71
CA THR A 279 5.86 17.86 4.71
C THR A 279 4.90 17.36 5.81
N ALA A 280 5.33 17.42 7.06
CA ALA A 280 4.50 17.14 8.23
C ALA A 280 3.95 18.44 8.84
N TYR A 281 2.64 18.50 9.05
CA TYR A 281 1.96 19.70 9.56
C TYR A 281 1.53 19.60 11.02
N LYS A 282 1.30 18.40 11.56
CA LYS A 282 0.74 18.22 12.91
C LYS A 282 1.80 18.48 13.99
N GLY A 283 1.58 19.51 14.81
CA GLY A 283 2.46 19.86 15.94
C GLY A 283 3.70 20.66 15.55
N LYS A 284 3.73 21.22 14.33
CA LYS A 284 4.82 22.01 13.76
C LYS A 284 4.28 23.37 13.29
N ARG A 285 5.14 24.39 13.20
CA ARG A 285 4.76 25.77 12.78
C ARG A 285 4.11 25.75 11.38
N GLY A 286 3.31 26.76 11.04
CA GLY A 286 2.31 26.80 9.97
C GLY A 286 2.80 26.55 8.55
N CYS A 287 4.11 26.57 8.30
CA CYS A 287 4.72 26.15 7.03
C CYS A 287 4.87 24.63 6.88
N GLY A 288 4.69 23.85 7.96
CA GLY A 288 5.03 22.43 8.01
C GLY A 288 6.55 22.19 8.01
N GLU A 289 6.99 21.02 8.46
CA GLU A 289 8.41 20.65 8.51
C GLU A 289 8.71 19.51 7.53
N GLU A 290 9.79 19.62 6.76
CA GLU A 290 10.25 18.53 5.89
C GLU A 290 10.63 17.31 6.74
N THR A 291 10.14 16.14 6.33
CA THR A 291 10.12 14.93 7.13
C THR A 291 10.38 13.73 6.23
N GLU A 292 11.39 12.92 6.59
CA GLU A 292 11.70 11.68 5.88
C GLU A 292 10.95 10.47 6.47
N TRP A 293 10.46 9.59 5.60
CA TRP A 293 9.81 8.32 5.96
C TRP A 293 10.56 7.16 5.32
N VAL A 294 10.88 6.12 6.10
CA VAL A 294 11.44 4.87 5.53
C VAL A 294 10.29 4.05 4.97
N THR A 295 10.50 3.48 3.78
CA THR A 295 9.49 2.69 3.08
C THR A 295 10.10 1.47 2.36
N ILE A 296 9.27 0.74 1.63
CA ILE A 296 9.59 -0.50 0.93
C ILE A 296 9.39 -0.38 -0.59
N ALA A 297 9.95 -1.32 -1.35
CA ALA A 297 9.95 -1.30 -2.82
C ALA A 297 8.56 -1.06 -3.47
N PRO A 298 7.46 -1.68 -3.01
CA PRO A 298 6.13 -1.41 -3.59
C PRO A 298 5.69 0.07 -3.53
N VAL A 299 6.09 0.80 -2.49
CA VAL A 299 5.79 2.23 -2.39
C VAL A 299 6.68 3.05 -3.32
N ALA A 300 7.93 2.64 -3.51
CA ALA A 300 8.83 3.26 -4.48
C ALA A 300 8.30 3.08 -5.92
N GLU A 301 7.81 1.89 -6.27
CA GLU A 301 7.15 1.60 -7.55
C GLU A 301 5.91 2.47 -7.75
N ALA A 302 5.03 2.57 -6.73
CA ALA A 302 3.86 3.43 -6.76
C ALA A 302 4.20 4.91 -6.96
N ILE A 303 5.27 5.41 -6.31
CA ILE A 303 5.74 6.78 -6.50
C ILE A 303 6.25 7.00 -7.93
N ALA A 304 7.03 6.06 -8.48
CA ALA A 304 7.52 6.16 -9.86
C ALA A 304 6.37 6.20 -10.89
N VAL A 305 5.32 5.40 -10.68
CA VAL A 305 4.10 5.45 -11.48
C VAL A 305 3.37 6.79 -11.31
N LEU A 306 3.22 7.28 -10.09
CA LEU A 306 2.59 8.57 -9.81
C LEU A 306 3.32 9.74 -10.45
N GLU A 307 4.65 9.74 -10.47
CA GLU A 307 5.43 10.79 -11.13
C GLU A 307 5.14 10.90 -12.64
N ARG A 308 4.94 9.74 -13.30
CA ARG A 308 4.57 9.70 -14.71
C ARG A 308 3.11 10.11 -14.92
N LEU A 309 2.21 9.60 -14.09
CA LEU A 309 0.77 9.87 -14.15
C LEU A 309 0.46 11.36 -13.89
N SER A 310 1.15 11.97 -12.92
CA SER A 310 0.91 13.36 -12.53
C SER A 310 1.58 14.37 -13.45
N ALA A 311 2.54 13.97 -14.29
CA ALA A 311 3.38 14.87 -15.08
C ALA A 311 2.56 15.85 -15.95
N ARG A 312 1.59 15.33 -16.73
CA ARG A 312 0.74 16.15 -17.61
C ARG A 312 -0.06 17.19 -16.82
N ALA A 313 -0.67 16.76 -15.72
CA ALA A 313 -1.47 17.65 -14.88
C ALA A 313 -0.62 18.64 -14.08
N GLY A 314 0.58 18.22 -13.65
CA GLY A 314 1.56 19.07 -12.98
C GLY A 314 2.04 20.20 -13.89
N GLN A 315 2.40 19.86 -15.14
CA GLN A 315 2.81 20.85 -16.16
C GLN A 315 1.69 21.84 -16.47
N ALA A 316 0.47 21.35 -16.76
CA ALA A 316 -0.65 22.21 -17.12
C ALA A 316 -1.08 23.17 -15.99
N ARG A 317 -0.79 22.83 -14.72
CA ARG A 317 -1.20 23.61 -13.54
C ARG A 317 -0.05 24.33 -12.84
N GLY A 318 1.19 24.20 -13.33
CA GLY A 318 2.38 24.77 -12.70
C GLY A 318 2.65 24.23 -11.28
N THR A 319 2.43 22.93 -11.05
CA THR A 319 2.61 22.30 -9.73
C THR A 319 3.49 21.06 -9.80
N THR A 320 4.24 20.80 -8.73
CA THR A 320 5.10 19.63 -8.57
C THR A 320 4.48 18.55 -7.68
N THR A 321 3.22 18.68 -7.27
CA THR A 321 2.54 17.66 -6.47
C THR A 321 2.43 16.31 -7.20
N LEU A 322 2.48 15.22 -6.46
CA LEU A 322 2.12 13.89 -6.98
C LEU A 322 0.60 13.65 -7.00
N TRP A 323 -0.19 14.54 -6.39
CA TRP A 323 -1.64 14.38 -6.22
C TRP A 323 -2.45 15.51 -6.87
N PRO A 324 -2.20 15.86 -8.15
CA PRO A 324 -3.04 16.82 -8.84
C PRO A 324 -4.38 16.18 -9.23
N VAL A 325 -5.39 17.02 -9.46
CA VAL A 325 -6.57 16.57 -10.20
C VAL A 325 -6.18 16.35 -11.66
N LEU A 326 -6.27 15.09 -12.10
CA LEU A 326 -5.82 14.65 -13.43
C LEU A 326 -6.68 15.25 -14.57
N THR A 327 -7.96 15.49 -14.32
CA THR A 327 -8.87 16.11 -15.31
C THR A 327 -8.52 17.58 -15.54
N LEU A 328 -8.15 17.93 -16.78
CA LEU A 328 -7.77 19.29 -17.19
C LEU A 328 -8.95 20.12 -17.70
N ARG A 329 -9.95 20.35 -16.86
CA ARG A 329 -11.08 21.26 -17.16
C ARG A 329 -10.90 22.61 -16.46
N ALA A 330 -11.44 23.68 -17.05
CA ALA A 330 -11.54 24.97 -16.39
C ALA A 330 -12.22 24.84 -15.01
N ASN A 331 -11.81 25.67 -14.04
CA ASN A 331 -12.35 25.71 -12.68
C ASN A 331 -12.22 24.40 -11.87
N THR A 332 -11.27 23.53 -12.22
CA THR A 332 -10.93 22.36 -11.40
C THR A 332 -9.81 22.68 -10.40
N LYS A 333 -9.90 22.10 -9.20
CA LYS A 333 -8.88 22.27 -8.15
C LYS A 333 -7.51 21.79 -8.62
N THR A 334 -6.45 22.41 -8.09
CA THR A 334 -5.07 22.01 -8.37
C THR A 334 -4.72 20.64 -7.78
N HIS A 335 -5.28 20.32 -6.60
CA HIS A 335 -4.96 19.10 -5.84
C HIS A 335 -6.24 18.31 -5.50
N VAL A 336 -6.11 17.00 -5.33
CA VAL A 336 -7.24 16.10 -5.00
C VAL A 336 -7.88 16.45 -3.65
N SER A 337 -7.09 16.71 -2.60
CA SER A 337 -7.57 17.12 -1.27
C SER A 337 -8.62 16.14 -0.73
N ALA A 338 -9.75 16.62 -0.22
CA ALA A 338 -10.83 15.79 0.33
C ALA A 338 -11.50 14.85 -0.69
N GLU A 339 -11.31 15.07 -2.01
CA GLU A 339 -11.89 14.22 -3.05
C GLU A 339 -11.33 12.81 -3.03
N ILE A 340 -10.15 12.61 -2.42
CA ILE A 340 -9.49 11.30 -2.36
C ILE A 340 -10.37 10.25 -1.70
N VAL A 341 -11.16 10.61 -0.68
CA VAL A 341 -12.09 9.69 -0.02
C VAL A 341 -13.15 9.20 -1.01
N ARG A 342 -13.67 10.08 -1.86
CA ARG A 342 -14.65 9.70 -2.89
C ARG A 342 -13.99 8.80 -3.93
N GLN A 343 -12.78 9.14 -4.37
CA GLN A 343 -12.02 8.33 -5.35
C GLN A 343 -11.73 6.93 -4.82
N LEU A 344 -11.32 6.78 -3.56
CA LEU A 344 -11.07 5.47 -2.94
C LEU A 344 -12.30 4.57 -2.92
N ASN A 345 -13.47 5.13 -2.60
CA ASN A 345 -14.72 4.37 -2.62
C ASN A 345 -15.16 4.06 -4.06
N ARG A 346 -14.92 4.97 -5.02
CA ARG A 346 -15.14 4.69 -6.44
C ARG A 346 -14.20 3.61 -6.96
N PHE A 347 -12.96 3.55 -6.48
CA PHE A 347 -12.02 2.49 -6.82
C PHE A 347 -12.48 1.13 -6.30
N ARG A 348 -12.93 1.05 -5.04
CA ARG A 348 -13.60 -0.15 -4.52
C ARG A 348 -14.74 -0.61 -5.42
N ASP A 349 -15.64 0.31 -5.77
CA ASP A 349 -16.81 -0.02 -6.60
C ASP A 349 -16.39 -0.45 -8.00
N HIS A 350 -15.41 0.24 -8.59
CA HIS A 350 -14.85 -0.10 -9.90
C HIS A 350 -14.23 -1.51 -9.93
N LEU A 351 -13.50 -1.92 -8.87
CA LEU A 351 -12.97 -3.28 -8.77
C LEU A 351 -14.09 -4.32 -8.77
N ASN A 352 -15.15 -4.07 -8.00
CA ASN A 352 -16.31 -4.96 -7.94
C ASN A 352 -17.05 -5.03 -9.28
N ASP A 353 -17.28 -3.89 -9.92
CA ASP A 353 -18.00 -3.80 -11.19
C ASP A 353 -17.23 -4.45 -12.34
N ARG A 354 -15.88 -4.34 -12.33
CA ARG A 354 -15.05 -4.75 -13.47
C ARG A 354 -14.52 -6.16 -13.35
N PHE A 355 -14.11 -6.57 -12.16
CA PHE A 355 -13.41 -7.84 -11.94
C PHE A 355 -14.17 -8.77 -11.00
N GLY A 356 -15.21 -8.27 -10.33
CA GLY A 356 -16.06 -9.08 -9.45
C GLY A 356 -17.31 -9.59 -10.16
N THR A 357 -18.05 -10.43 -9.45
CA THR A 357 -19.42 -10.82 -9.81
C THR A 357 -20.38 -10.47 -8.67
N ALA A 358 -21.69 -10.52 -8.93
CA ALA A 358 -22.68 -10.27 -7.88
C ALA A 358 -22.57 -11.27 -6.72
N GLN A 359 -22.11 -12.49 -7.00
CA GLN A 359 -21.93 -13.57 -6.03
C GLN A 359 -20.53 -13.58 -5.40
N ALA A 360 -19.53 -13.05 -6.10
CA ALA A 360 -18.14 -12.99 -5.65
C ALA A 360 -17.55 -11.59 -5.96
N PRO A 361 -17.86 -10.56 -5.14
CA PRO A 361 -17.25 -9.26 -5.28
C PRO A 361 -15.77 -9.33 -4.88
N ILE A 362 -14.91 -8.56 -5.57
CA ILE A 362 -13.49 -8.45 -5.24
C ILE A 362 -13.28 -7.92 -3.82
N ILE A 363 -14.02 -6.85 -3.48
CA ILE A 363 -14.06 -6.27 -2.15
C ILE A 363 -15.40 -6.63 -1.52
N PRO A 364 -15.41 -7.49 -0.48
CA PRO A 364 -16.64 -7.91 0.15
C PRO A 364 -17.36 -6.76 0.85
N ALA A 365 -18.67 -6.91 1.01
CA ALA A 365 -19.48 -5.99 1.78
C ALA A 365 -19.10 -6.03 3.27
N SER A 366 -19.49 -4.99 4.00
CA SER A 366 -19.37 -4.96 5.46
C SER A 366 -20.33 -5.99 6.09
N PRO A 367 -20.13 -6.37 7.37
CA PRO A 367 -21.02 -7.32 8.07
C PRO A 367 -22.52 -6.94 8.07
N ASN A 368 -22.86 -5.66 7.86
CA ASN A 368 -24.23 -5.17 7.74
C ASN A 368 -24.78 -5.17 6.31
N GLY A 369 -24.09 -5.81 5.36
CA GLY A 369 -24.48 -5.89 3.94
C GLY A 369 -24.18 -4.62 3.12
N ALA A 370 -23.75 -3.52 3.73
CA ALA A 370 -23.43 -2.29 3.01
C ALA A 370 -21.96 -2.27 2.50
N PRO A 371 -21.67 -1.60 1.37
CA PRO A 371 -20.29 -1.44 0.89
C PRO A 371 -19.40 -0.76 1.94
N TRP A 372 -18.21 -1.32 2.19
CA TRP A 372 -17.30 -0.80 3.21
C TRP A 372 -16.79 0.60 2.87
N ARG A 373 -17.14 1.61 3.67
CA ARG A 373 -16.71 2.99 3.43
C ARG A 373 -15.26 3.23 3.83
N LEU A 374 -14.40 3.34 2.82
CA LEU A 374 -12.98 3.65 2.98
C LEU A 374 -12.79 5.12 3.36
N THR A 375 -11.94 5.38 4.36
CA THR A 375 -11.48 6.74 4.68
C THR A 375 -9.97 6.76 4.94
N THR A 376 -9.32 7.90 4.71
CA THR A 376 -7.86 8.02 4.79
C THR A 376 -7.29 7.69 6.17
N ARG A 377 -8.05 7.98 7.24
CA ARG A 377 -7.66 7.69 8.64
C ARG A 377 -7.64 6.19 8.95
N GLN A 378 -8.43 5.38 8.23
CA GLN A 378 -8.50 3.94 8.49
C GLN A 378 -7.18 3.25 8.12
N PHE A 379 -6.55 3.58 6.98
CA PHE A 379 -5.30 2.96 6.54
C PHE A 379 -4.20 3.03 7.60
N ARG A 380 -3.90 4.25 8.09
CA ARG A 380 -2.89 4.46 9.14
C ARG A 380 -3.23 3.71 10.43
N ARG A 381 -4.52 3.62 10.80
CA ARG A 381 -4.94 2.86 11.99
C ARG A 381 -4.78 1.35 11.78
N THR A 382 -5.16 0.83 10.62
CA THR A 382 -5.06 -0.60 10.29
C THR A 382 -3.59 -1.04 10.29
N ILE A 383 -2.70 -0.31 9.61
CA ILE A 383 -1.28 -0.69 9.59
C ILE A 383 -0.62 -0.52 10.97
N ALA A 384 -0.99 0.51 11.75
CA ALA A 384 -0.49 0.69 13.11
C ALA A 384 -0.87 -0.50 14.01
N TRP A 385 -2.08 -1.04 13.85
CA TRP A 385 -2.51 -2.24 14.54
C TRP A 385 -1.71 -3.48 14.12
N HIS A 386 -1.52 -3.70 12.81
CA HIS A 386 -0.70 -4.84 12.35
C HIS A 386 0.74 -4.75 12.82
N ILE A 387 1.34 -3.56 12.78
CA ILE A 387 2.68 -3.32 13.29
C ILE A 387 2.72 -3.63 14.79
N ALA A 388 1.79 -3.09 15.60
CA ALA A 388 1.75 -3.31 17.05
C ALA A 388 1.65 -4.80 17.44
N ASN A 389 1.04 -5.63 16.60
CA ASN A 389 0.85 -7.07 16.83
C ASN A 389 2.06 -7.93 16.43
N ARG A 390 3.16 -7.33 15.96
CA ARG A 390 4.41 -8.03 15.69
C ARG A 390 5.39 -7.85 16.87
N PRO A 391 6.36 -8.78 17.06
CA PRO A 391 7.44 -8.58 18.02
C PRO A 391 8.16 -7.24 17.78
N PHE A 392 8.43 -6.45 18.82
CA PHE A 392 8.97 -5.06 18.76
C PHE A 392 8.12 -4.05 17.97
N GLY A 393 6.94 -4.48 17.53
CA GLY A 393 6.00 -3.72 16.73
C GLY A 393 5.61 -2.38 17.33
N THR A 394 5.39 -2.32 18.64
CA THR A 394 5.08 -1.06 19.33
C THR A 394 6.21 -0.04 19.23
N ILE A 395 7.47 -0.48 19.34
CA ILE A 395 8.65 0.39 19.22
C ILE A 395 8.90 0.77 17.76
N ALA A 396 8.82 -0.20 16.84
CA ALA A 396 8.92 0.04 15.40
C ALA A 396 7.83 1.01 14.91
N GLY A 397 6.60 0.87 15.44
CA GLY A 397 5.49 1.78 15.21
C GLY A 397 5.77 3.19 15.74
N MET A 398 6.26 3.33 16.98
CA MET A 398 6.64 4.64 17.52
C MET A 398 7.68 5.36 16.66
N ILE A 399 8.71 4.64 16.20
CA ILE A 399 9.75 5.15 15.30
C ILE A 399 9.15 5.52 13.93
N GLN A 400 8.41 4.61 13.30
CA GLN A 400 7.80 4.82 11.98
C GLN A 400 6.83 6.00 11.98
N TYR A 401 6.01 6.14 13.02
CA TYR A 401 4.97 7.16 13.11
C TYR A 401 5.42 8.47 13.76
N LYS A 402 6.70 8.56 14.15
CA LYS A 402 7.32 9.70 14.84
C LYS A 402 6.54 10.12 16.10
N HIS A 403 6.02 9.13 16.82
CA HIS A 403 5.30 9.36 18.07
C HIS A 403 6.28 9.28 19.24
N ALA A 404 6.44 10.40 19.97
CA ALA A 404 7.32 10.50 21.13
C ALA A 404 6.76 9.83 22.41
N SER A 405 5.55 9.25 22.36
CA SER A 405 4.86 8.67 23.51
C SER A 405 4.23 7.33 23.16
N VAL A 406 4.49 6.33 24.01
CA VAL A 406 3.88 4.98 23.98
C VAL A 406 2.35 5.08 24.01
N ALA A 407 1.79 5.92 24.88
CA ALA A 407 0.35 6.13 25.01
C ALA A 407 -0.30 6.70 23.72
N ALA A 408 0.43 7.49 22.94
CA ALA A 408 -0.07 8.04 21.68
C ALA A 408 -0.17 6.96 20.59
N PHE A 409 0.72 5.97 20.58
CA PHE A 409 0.67 4.83 19.67
C PHE A 409 -0.31 3.75 20.16
N GLU A 410 -0.38 3.49 21.47
CA GLU A 410 -1.39 2.62 22.10
C GLU A 410 -2.82 3.11 21.85
N GLY A 411 -3.07 4.44 21.79
CA GLY A 411 -4.37 4.98 21.37
C GLY A 411 -4.76 4.68 19.91
N TYR A 412 -3.80 4.34 19.04
CA TYR A 412 -4.07 3.83 17.69
C TYR A 412 -4.35 2.33 17.68
N ALA A 413 -3.68 1.57 18.56
CA ALA A 413 -3.82 0.12 18.70
C ALA A 413 -5.10 -0.28 19.48
N GLY A 414 -5.50 0.48 20.49
CA GLY A 414 -6.74 0.30 21.29
C GLY A 414 -6.48 0.30 22.81
N SER A 415 -7.43 0.80 23.61
CA SER A 415 -7.43 0.67 25.08
C SER A 415 -8.76 0.16 25.65
N SER A 416 -8.65 -0.90 26.46
CA SER A 416 -9.44 -1.32 27.64
C SER A 416 -10.98 -1.43 27.68
N ARG A 417 -11.79 -0.99 26.71
CA ARG A 417 -13.24 -1.34 26.68
C ARG A 417 -13.73 -2.14 25.48
N SER A 418 -12.92 -2.30 24.44
CA SER A 418 -13.27 -3.05 23.22
C SER A 418 -12.85 -4.53 23.23
N GLY A 419 -12.57 -5.14 24.38
CA GLY A 419 -12.05 -6.51 24.41
C GLY A 419 -10.64 -6.65 23.82
N PHE A 420 -9.99 -5.53 23.46
CA PHE A 420 -8.68 -5.48 22.81
C PHE A 420 -7.58 -6.26 23.55
N ARG A 421 -7.48 -6.19 24.88
CA ARG A 421 -6.53 -7.05 25.62
C ARG A 421 -6.87 -8.53 25.45
N GLY A 422 -8.14 -8.91 25.54
CA GLY A 422 -8.58 -10.29 25.36
C GLY A 422 -8.43 -10.79 23.92
N GLU A 423 -8.63 -9.94 22.91
CA GLU A 423 -8.39 -10.26 21.50
C GLU A 423 -6.89 -10.33 21.18
N ILE A 424 -6.09 -9.43 21.76
CA ILE A 424 -4.62 -9.47 21.68
C ILE A 424 -4.09 -10.73 22.38
N GLU A 425 -4.61 -11.07 23.55
CA GLU A 425 -4.25 -12.28 24.30
C GLU A 425 -4.70 -13.54 23.55
N ALA A 426 -5.88 -13.54 22.94
CA ALA A 426 -6.36 -14.65 22.11
C ALA A 426 -5.54 -14.82 20.82
N GLN A 427 -5.21 -13.72 20.12
CA GLN A 427 -4.38 -13.75 18.92
C GLN A 427 -2.91 -14.04 19.26
N ARG A 428 -2.41 -13.54 20.40
CA ARG A 428 -1.10 -13.91 20.94
C ARG A 428 -1.07 -15.39 21.28
N ALA A 429 -2.12 -15.93 21.89
CA ALA A 429 -2.22 -17.37 22.16
C ALA A 429 -2.20 -18.19 20.86
N LEU A 430 -2.85 -17.73 19.79
CA LEU A 430 -2.78 -18.38 18.47
C LEU A 430 -1.36 -18.33 17.88
N GLY A 431 -0.71 -17.16 17.88
CA GLY A 431 0.66 -17.01 17.39
C GLY A 431 1.69 -17.78 18.21
N GLN A 432 1.56 -17.78 19.54
CA GLN A 432 2.38 -18.57 20.46
C GLN A 432 2.28 -20.08 20.18
N ILE A 433 1.10 -20.55 19.80
CA ILE A 433 0.90 -21.94 19.40
C ILE A 433 1.62 -22.21 18.07
N ASP A 434 1.55 -21.31 17.10
CA ASP A 434 2.26 -21.50 15.83
C ASP A 434 3.79 -21.45 16.05
N ASP A 435 4.29 -20.55 16.90
CA ASP A 435 5.71 -20.44 17.25
C ASP A 435 6.23 -21.70 17.97
N ILE A 436 5.44 -22.32 18.87
CA ILE A 436 5.86 -23.56 19.53
C ILE A 436 5.88 -24.75 18.57
N LEU A 437 5.01 -24.75 17.55
CA LEU A 437 5.04 -25.78 16.51
C LEU A 437 6.30 -25.65 15.63
N VAL A 438 6.76 -24.43 15.35
CA VAL A 438 8.06 -24.23 14.68
C VAL A 438 9.20 -24.77 15.55
N TYR A 439 9.17 -24.51 16.87
CA TYR A 439 10.13 -25.11 17.81
C TYR A 439 10.13 -26.64 17.77
N PHE A 440 8.96 -27.25 17.70
CA PHE A 440 8.82 -28.70 17.61
C PHE A 440 9.39 -29.22 16.30
N ASP A 441 8.97 -28.65 15.17
CA ASP A 441 9.43 -29.03 13.83
C ASP A 441 10.97 -28.89 13.72
N ASP A 442 11.54 -27.78 14.21
CA ASP A 442 12.98 -27.54 14.23
C ASP A 442 13.72 -28.55 15.13
N ARG A 443 13.17 -28.85 16.33
CA ARG A 443 13.75 -29.82 17.27
C ARG A 443 13.76 -31.24 16.69
N GLN A 444 12.71 -31.64 15.99
CA GLN A 444 12.65 -32.91 15.26
C GLN A 444 13.59 -32.94 14.06
N GLY A 445 13.80 -31.78 13.41
CA GLY A 445 14.82 -31.58 12.39
C GLY A 445 16.26 -31.54 12.92
N GLY A 446 16.48 -31.79 14.21
CA GLY A 446 17.80 -31.86 14.84
C GLY A 446 18.37 -30.51 15.29
N ALA A 447 17.59 -29.43 15.27
CA ALA A 447 18.05 -28.13 15.77
C ALA A 447 18.34 -28.18 17.27
N ARG A 448 19.41 -27.50 17.68
CA ARG A 448 19.78 -27.35 19.09
C ARG A 448 19.24 -26.05 19.67
N LEU A 449 18.83 -26.12 20.93
CA LEU A 449 18.43 -24.97 21.72
C LEU A 449 19.59 -24.57 22.64
N GLY A 450 19.83 -23.27 22.77
CA GLY A 450 20.80 -22.66 23.67
C GLY A 450 20.14 -21.84 24.79
N GLY A 451 20.95 -21.36 25.72
CA GLY A 451 20.49 -20.60 26.89
C GLY A 451 19.94 -21.44 28.04
N PRO A 452 19.68 -20.83 29.21
CA PRO A 452 19.38 -21.57 30.44
C PRO A 452 18.09 -22.40 30.41
N ALA A 453 17.09 -22.01 29.60
CA ALA A 453 15.85 -22.78 29.46
C ALA A 453 15.97 -23.96 28.50
N ALA A 454 17.05 -24.06 27.70
CA ALA A 454 17.16 -25.00 26.58
C ALA A 454 16.83 -26.45 26.94
N ASN A 455 17.40 -26.99 28.02
CA ASN A 455 17.19 -28.37 28.43
C ASN A 455 15.72 -28.64 28.82
N ARG A 456 15.10 -27.72 29.57
CA ARG A 456 13.70 -27.84 29.99
C ARG A 456 12.75 -27.84 28.79
N ILE A 457 12.98 -26.91 27.85
CA ILE A 457 12.14 -26.78 26.66
C ILE A 457 12.37 -27.94 25.69
N GLY A 458 13.63 -28.34 25.48
CA GLY A 458 14.00 -29.49 24.68
C GLY A 458 13.33 -30.77 25.19
N ALA A 459 13.43 -31.04 26.50
CA ALA A 459 12.78 -32.20 27.11
C ALA A 459 11.25 -32.19 26.93
N ALA A 460 10.60 -31.02 27.07
CA ALA A 460 9.16 -30.92 26.86
C ALA A 460 8.74 -31.21 25.40
N LEU A 461 9.53 -30.75 24.43
CA LEU A 461 9.30 -31.05 23.00
C LEU A 461 9.56 -32.53 22.69
N ASP A 462 10.60 -33.13 23.27
CA ASP A 462 10.96 -34.53 23.06
C ASP A 462 9.91 -35.48 23.69
N THR A 463 9.38 -35.15 24.86
CA THR A 463 8.26 -35.89 25.49
C THR A 463 7.02 -35.83 24.61
N ALA A 464 6.68 -34.66 24.06
CA ALA A 464 5.55 -34.52 23.14
C ALA A 464 5.74 -35.36 21.88
N ALA A 465 6.98 -35.48 21.36
CA ALA A 465 7.28 -36.35 20.23
C ALA A 465 7.14 -37.84 20.57
N HIS A 466 7.57 -38.25 21.77
CA HIS A 466 7.47 -39.64 22.24
C HIS A 466 6.02 -40.10 22.40
N GLU A 467 5.16 -39.25 22.97
CA GLU A 467 3.73 -39.54 23.17
C GLU A 467 2.92 -39.65 21.85
N LEU A 468 3.52 -39.26 20.72
CA LEU A 468 2.91 -39.33 19.38
C LEU A 468 3.31 -40.58 18.58
N ALA A 469 4.19 -41.44 19.08
CA ALA A 469 4.59 -42.68 18.39
C ALA A 469 3.47 -43.75 18.49
N PRO A 470 2.96 -44.31 17.36
CA PRO A 470 3.76 -44.88 16.27
C PRO A 470 3.48 -44.33 14.85
N LEU A 471 2.90 -43.13 14.71
CA LEU A 471 2.80 -42.48 13.39
C LEU A 471 3.91 -41.43 13.22
N PRO A 472 4.48 -41.26 12.00
CA PRO A 472 5.38 -40.15 11.74
C PRO A 472 4.66 -38.85 12.06
N ALA A 473 5.18 -38.06 13.00
CA ALA A 473 4.60 -36.77 13.41
C ALA A 473 4.45 -35.74 12.26
N MET A 474 4.87 -36.10 11.05
CA MET A 474 4.86 -35.29 9.84
C MET A 474 3.52 -35.27 9.08
N ILE A 475 2.55 -36.16 9.34
CA ILE A 475 1.29 -36.19 8.56
C ILE A 475 0.10 -36.57 9.46
N ALA A 476 -0.61 -35.55 9.98
CA ALA A 476 -2.06 -35.52 10.30
C ALA A 476 -2.46 -34.98 11.70
N ASP A 477 -1.65 -35.02 12.75
CA ASP A 477 -2.14 -34.67 14.11
C ASP A 477 -1.66 -33.32 14.67
N ARG A 478 -1.63 -32.29 13.81
CA ARG A 478 -1.39 -30.89 14.24
C ARG A 478 -2.37 -30.43 15.32
N PRO A 479 -3.67 -30.76 15.29
CA PRO A 479 -4.60 -30.39 16.36
C PRO A 479 -4.20 -30.96 17.73
N ARG A 480 -3.75 -32.22 17.81
CA ARG A 480 -3.29 -32.82 19.07
C ARG A 480 -1.98 -32.21 19.56
N LEU A 481 -1.03 -31.95 18.67
CA LEU A 481 0.20 -31.21 19.00
C LEU A 481 -0.10 -29.83 19.60
N ARG A 482 -1.05 -29.08 19.03
CA ARG A 482 -1.50 -27.79 19.58
C ARG A 482 -2.03 -27.92 21.00
N THR A 483 -2.78 -28.99 21.28
CA THR A 483 -3.31 -29.28 22.63
C THR A 483 -2.18 -29.63 23.61
N MET A 484 -1.27 -30.54 23.24
CA MET A 484 -0.17 -31.00 24.10
C MET A 484 0.80 -29.86 24.45
N LEU A 485 1.17 -29.05 23.45
CA LEU A 485 2.11 -27.94 23.63
C LEU A 485 1.42 -26.63 24.06
N GLY A 486 0.10 -26.62 24.21
CA GLY A 486 -0.67 -25.41 24.50
C GLY A 486 -0.29 -24.73 25.83
N SER A 487 0.12 -25.51 26.84
CA SER A 487 0.62 -24.93 28.10
C SER A 487 1.97 -24.25 27.92
N LEU A 488 2.86 -24.87 27.16
CA LEU A 488 4.18 -24.33 26.86
C LEU A 488 4.08 -23.07 26.00
N ALA A 489 3.22 -23.10 24.97
CA ALA A 489 2.90 -21.98 24.11
C ALA A 489 2.44 -20.73 24.90
N ARG A 490 1.53 -20.88 25.86
CA ARG A 490 1.02 -19.74 26.66
C ARG A 490 2.13 -18.97 27.38
N THR A 491 3.20 -19.65 27.76
CA THR A 491 4.36 -19.05 28.44
C THR A 491 5.41 -18.50 27.47
N LEU A 492 5.30 -18.77 26.17
CA LEU A 492 6.28 -18.37 25.17
C LEU A 492 6.14 -16.89 24.79
N HIS A 493 7.19 -16.11 24.95
CA HIS A 493 7.25 -14.72 24.51
C HIS A 493 8.46 -14.51 23.61
N VAL A 494 8.21 -14.17 22.35
CA VAL A 494 9.26 -13.99 21.34
C VAL A 494 10.11 -12.75 21.62
N GLY A 495 11.43 -12.94 21.65
CA GLY A 495 12.41 -11.88 21.84
C GLY A 495 13.44 -11.83 20.71
N PRO A 496 14.32 -10.82 20.68
CA PRO A 496 15.22 -10.59 19.56
C PRO A 496 16.52 -11.40 19.68
N LEU A 497 16.93 -11.68 20.92
CA LEU A 497 18.14 -12.40 21.30
C LEU A 497 17.82 -13.75 21.94
N ALA A 498 16.63 -13.89 22.53
CA ALA A 498 16.12 -15.11 23.13
C ALA A 498 14.60 -15.01 23.26
N ASP A 499 13.94 -16.15 23.26
CA ASP A 499 12.55 -16.26 23.65
C ASP A 499 12.44 -16.53 25.13
N CYS A 500 11.41 -15.98 25.75
CA CYS A 500 11.14 -16.15 27.17
C CYS A 500 10.01 -17.18 27.35
N PHE A 501 10.32 -18.32 27.95
CA PHE A 501 9.32 -19.24 28.49
C PHE A 501 9.01 -18.81 29.92
N PHE A 502 8.15 -17.81 30.00
CA PHE A 502 7.95 -16.95 31.15
C PHE A 502 7.39 -17.73 32.35
N ASP A 503 8.19 -17.72 33.42
CA ASP A 503 7.78 -18.03 34.78
C ASP A 503 8.11 -16.81 35.66
N PRO A 504 7.11 -16.13 36.24
CA PRO A 504 7.33 -14.92 37.03
C PRO A 504 8.23 -15.16 38.25
N ALA A 505 8.26 -16.37 38.81
CA ALA A 505 9.05 -16.68 40.01
C ALA A 505 10.58 -16.66 39.73
N THR A 506 10.97 -16.93 38.49
CA THR A 506 12.37 -17.10 38.08
C THR A 506 12.84 -16.04 37.07
N ALA A 507 11.94 -15.13 36.66
CA ALA A 507 12.24 -14.09 35.68
C ALA A 507 13.14 -12.99 36.24
N LEU A 508 14.43 -13.01 35.88
CA LEU A 508 15.41 -11.99 36.32
C LEU A 508 15.03 -10.56 35.95
N CYS A 509 14.27 -10.36 34.87
CA CYS A 509 13.83 -9.04 34.44
C CYS A 509 12.80 -8.40 35.40
N LEU A 510 12.14 -9.21 36.25
CA LEU A 510 11.22 -8.72 37.29
C LEU A 510 11.91 -8.40 38.61
N ASN A 511 13.16 -8.82 38.82
CA ASN A 511 13.92 -8.49 40.03
C ASN A 511 14.36 -7.01 40.07
N ARG A 512 14.18 -6.28 38.97
CA ARG A 512 14.63 -4.89 38.79
C ARG A 512 13.48 -3.87 38.72
N ILE A 513 12.24 -4.30 38.94
CA ILE A 513 11.07 -3.41 38.96
C ILE A 513 10.65 -3.09 40.39
N SER A 514 10.35 -1.83 40.66
CA SER A 514 9.96 -1.35 41.99
C SER A 514 8.46 -1.55 42.31
N GLU A 515 7.64 -1.90 41.32
CA GLU A 515 6.20 -2.13 41.48
C GLU A 515 5.84 -3.62 41.37
N PRO A 516 5.23 -4.25 42.39
CA PRO A 516 4.73 -5.62 42.30
C PRO A 516 3.52 -5.70 41.36
N GLY A 517 3.49 -6.68 40.45
CA GLY A 517 2.29 -7.01 39.67
C GLY A 517 2.42 -7.00 38.14
N ALA A 518 3.63 -7.10 37.57
CA ALA A 518 3.78 -7.23 36.13
C ALA A 518 3.12 -8.52 35.59
N THR A 519 2.22 -8.39 34.60
CA THR A 519 1.47 -9.51 34.01
C THR A 519 2.23 -10.26 32.90
N GLY A 520 3.52 -9.98 32.70
CA GLY A 520 4.33 -10.60 31.64
C GLY A 520 5.82 -10.21 31.68
N PRO A 521 6.66 -10.81 30.82
CA PRO A 521 8.10 -10.57 30.85
C PRO A 521 8.49 -9.20 30.29
N MET A 522 9.45 -8.56 30.96
CA MET A 522 10.12 -7.34 30.48
C MET A 522 11.25 -7.72 29.53
N ILE A 523 10.92 -8.03 28.26
CA ILE A 523 11.88 -8.51 27.25
C ILE A 523 13.07 -7.54 27.03
N ALA A 524 12.83 -6.23 27.13
CA ALA A 524 13.89 -5.22 27.00
C ALA A 524 14.95 -5.28 28.12
N MET A 525 14.60 -5.87 29.27
CA MET A 525 15.49 -6.06 30.42
C MET A 525 15.90 -7.53 30.58
N CYS A 526 15.66 -8.35 29.56
CA CYS A 526 16.05 -9.74 29.58
C CYS A 526 17.58 -9.88 29.61
N GLU A 527 18.07 -10.90 30.30
CA GLU A 527 19.45 -11.33 30.25
C GLU A 527 19.52 -12.71 29.61
N PRO A 528 19.63 -12.80 28.27
CA PRO A 528 19.46 -14.05 27.51
C PRO A 528 20.33 -15.23 27.96
N VAL A 529 21.54 -14.95 28.45
CA VAL A 529 22.51 -15.99 28.85
C VAL A 529 22.38 -16.37 30.33
N ARG A 530 21.65 -15.58 31.14
CA ARG A 530 21.58 -15.76 32.60
C ARG A 530 20.17 -16.09 33.09
N CYS A 531 19.13 -15.65 32.39
CA CYS A 531 17.75 -15.81 32.82
C CYS A 531 17.31 -17.27 32.66
N PRO A 532 16.81 -17.95 33.72
CA PRO A 532 16.28 -19.32 33.65
C PRO A 532 15.14 -19.51 32.63
N ASN A 533 14.47 -18.42 32.25
CA ASN A 533 13.37 -18.42 31.28
C ASN A 533 13.82 -18.21 29.84
N ALA A 534 15.08 -17.87 29.58
CA ALA A 534 15.56 -17.55 28.24
C ALA A 534 15.97 -18.82 27.46
N CYS A 535 15.40 -18.98 26.27
CA CYS A 535 15.68 -20.03 25.31
C CYS A 535 16.13 -19.41 23.99
N ILE A 536 17.27 -19.83 23.48
CA ILE A 536 17.90 -19.30 22.27
C ILE A 536 17.79 -20.37 21.19
N ALA A 537 17.02 -20.11 20.13
CA ALA A 537 16.95 -20.95 18.94
C ALA A 537 17.76 -20.37 17.77
N GLU A 538 17.91 -21.16 16.69
CA GLU A 538 18.64 -20.79 15.47
C GLU A 538 18.14 -19.48 14.85
N ARG A 539 16.83 -19.17 14.93
CA ARG A 539 16.28 -17.89 14.44
C ARG A 539 16.91 -16.65 15.07
N HIS A 540 17.58 -16.76 16.23
CA HIS A 540 18.29 -15.65 16.87
C HIS A 540 19.70 -15.45 16.36
N ARG A 541 20.26 -16.42 15.62
CA ARG A 541 21.63 -16.35 15.08
C ARG A 541 21.92 -15.02 14.39
N PRO A 542 21.06 -14.47 13.51
CA PRO A 542 21.36 -13.21 12.84
C PRO A 542 21.52 -12.03 13.79
N ALA A 543 20.79 -12.01 14.91
CA ALA A 543 20.88 -10.93 15.90
C ALA A 543 22.17 -11.03 16.73
N TRP A 544 22.53 -12.24 17.16
CA TRP A 544 23.80 -12.50 17.84
C TRP A 544 25.01 -12.24 16.94
N GLN A 545 24.95 -12.67 15.68
CA GLN A 545 26.02 -12.44 14.71
C GLN A 545 26.30 -10.96 14.51
N ARG A 546 25.25 -10.13 14.34
CA ARG A 546 25.41 -8.67 14.25
C ARG A 546 26.10 -8.08 15.48
N GLY A 547 25.73 -8.52 16.68
CA GLY A 547 26.38 -8.08 17.92
C GLY A 547 27.86 -8.45 17.98
N ALA A 548 28.22 -9.66 17.54
CA ALA A 548 29.62 -10.07 17.44
C ALA A 548 30.39 -9.23 16.42
N ASP A 549 29.80 -8.98 15.25
CA ASP A 549 30.45 -8.21 14.17
C ASP A 549 30.65 -6.74 14.58
N GLU A 550 29.68 -6.12 15.26
CA GLU A 550 29.82 -4.77 15.83
C GLU A 550 30.92 -4.71 16.89
N ALA A 551 30.97 -5.68 17.82
CA ALA A 551 32.01 -5.73 18.83
C ALA A 551 33.41 -5.95 18.23
N ARG A 552 33.52 -6.79 17.19
CA ARG A 552 34.77 -6.99 16.42
C ARG A 552 35.18 -5.75 15.65
N LEU A 553 34.23 -4.97 15.12
CA LEU A 553 34.51 -3.70 14.47
C LEU A 553 35.12 -2.71 15.46
N LEU A 554 34.52 -2.57 16.65
CA LEU A 554 35.01 -1.68 17.72
C LEU A 554 36.41 -2.08 18.20
N LEU A 555 36.74 -3.38 18.21
CA LEU A 555 38.09 -3.86 18.55
C LEU A 555 39.18 -3.45 17.55
N ARG A 556 38.82 -3.02 16.32
CA ARG A 556 39.77 -2.52 15.32
C ARG A 556 40.21 -1.08 15.57
N GLU A 557 39.58 -0.37 16.53
CA GLU A 557 39.91 1.02 16.85
C GLU A 557 41.28 1.16 17.53
N LYS A 558 42.18 1.92 16.90
CA LYS A 558 43.57 2.06 17.33
C LYS A 558 43.75 2.72 18.71
N ARG A 559 42.81 3.59 19.11
CA ARG A 559 42.87 4.37 20.36
C ARG A 559 41.95 3.81 21.47
N LEU A 560 41.57 2.54 21.38
CA LEU A 560 40.72 1.93 22.40
C LEU A 560 41.51 1.70 23.71
N PRO A 561 41.03 2.22 24.86
CA PRO A 561 41.62 1.95 26.18
C PRO A 561 41.63 0.45 26.51
N GLU A 562 42.69 -0.02 27.18
CA GLU A 562 42.87 -1.45 27.50
C GLU A 562 41.70 -2.08 28.27
N PRO A 563 41.10 -1.43 29.29
CA PRO A 563 39.93 -1.99 29.97
C PRO A 563 38.71 -2.19 29.04
N GLN A 564 38.55 -1.33 28.04
CA GLN A 564 37.46 -1.44 27.06
C GLN A 564 37.74 -2.56 26.05
N ARG A 565 39.01 -2.74 25.68
CA ARG A 565 39.46 -3.84 24.81
C ARG A 565 39.20 -5.20 25.47
N VAL A 566 39.59 -5.38 26.73
CA VAL A 566 39.34 -6.62 27.49
C VAL A 566 37.83 -6.89 27.60
N THR A 567 37.02 -5.86 27.88
CA THR A 567 35.56 -5.97 27.95
C THR A 567 34.95 -6.42 26.61
N LEU A 568 35.37 -5.81 25.49
CA LEU A 568 34.87 -6.16 24.17
C LEU A 568 35.32 -7.57 23.72
N GLN A 569 36.54 -7.99 24.05
CA GLN A 569 37.01 -9.35 23.80
C GLN A 569 36.19 -10.38 24.59
N ALA A 570 35.92 -10.11 25.87
CA ALA A 570 35.07 -10.96 26.69
C ALA A 570 33.64 -11.03 26.14
N GLU A 571 33.11 -9.93 25.61
CA GLU A 571 31.79 -9.86 25.01
C GLU A 571 31.69 -10.65 23.69
N VAL A 572 32.70 -10.55 22.81
CA VAL A 572 32.78 -11.38 21.59
C VAL A 572 32.81 -12.86 21.96
N ALA A 573 33.68 -13.26 22.89
CA ALA A 573 33.77 -14.65 23.35
C ALA A 573 32.44 -15.14 23.97
N ARG A 574 31.72 -14.27 24.68
CA ARG A 574 30.40 -14.58 25.24
C ARG A 574 29.38 -14.85 24.13
N ILE A 575 29.36 -14.02 23.09
CA ILE A 575 28.44 -14.16 21.96
C ILE A 575 28.77 -15.41 21.12
N GLU A 576 30.05 -15.69 20.88
CA GLU A 576 30.50 -16.88 20.15
C GLU A 576 30.06 -18.17 20.83
N ARG A 577 30.17 -18.27 22.17
CA ARG A 577 29.63 -19.42 22.92
C ARG A 577 28.12 -19.60 22.73
N VAL A 578 27.36 -18.51 22.59
CA VAL A 578 25.92 -18.60 22.31
C VAL A 578 25.68 -19.15 20.91
N LEU A 579 26.43 -18.67 19.91
CA LEU A 579 26.33 -19.12 18.51
C LEU A 579 26.71 -20.60 18.33
N GLU A 580 27.65 -21.11 19.12
CA GLU A 580 28.05 -22.52 19.17
C GLU A 580 26.94 -23.42 19.74
N GLN A 581 26.17 -22.94 20.72
CA GLN A 581 25.09 -23.71 21.35
C GLN A 581 23.91 -23.94 20.38
N ILE A 582 23.65 -23.01 19.47
CA ILE A 582 22.53 -23.07 18.53
C ILE A 582 22.93 -23.65 17.18
N ALA A 583 23.51 -24.85 17.11
CA ALA A 583 23.93 -25.43 15.82
C ALA A 583 22.72 -25.76 14.91
N PRO A 584 22.83 -25.55 13.57
CA PRO A 584 21.82 -26.02 12.64
C PRO A 584 21.74 -27.55 12.65
N GLY A 585 20.54 -28.11 12.55
CA GLY A 585 20.36 -29.53 12.29
C GLY A 585 21.01 -29.90 10.95
N ALA A 586 21.53 -31.14 10.83
CA ALA A 586 21.95 -31.65 9.54
C ALA A 586 20.73 -31.64 8.61
N ALA A 587 20.75 -30.79 7.59
CA ALA A 587 19.63 -30.63 6.67
C ALA A 587 19.39 -31.94 5.92
N THR A 588 18.38 -32.71 6.32
CA THR A 588 17.74 -33.67 5.41
C THR A 588 17.00 -32.83 4.36
N PRO A 589 17.26 -33.01 3.05
CA PRO A 589 16.61 -32.21 2.02
C PRO A 589 15.09 -32.39 2.13
N ARG A 590 14.35 -31.28 2.09
CA ARG A 590 12.89 -31.31 1.94
C ARG A 590 12.60 -31.96 0.60
N THR A 591 12.23 -33.24 0.59
CA THR A 591 11.55 -33.85 -0.56
C THR A 591 10.26 -33.07 -0.76
N GLY A 592 10.28 -32.18 -1.74
CA GLY A 592 9.09 -31.48 -2.20
C GLY A 592 8.04 -32.51 -2.58
N VAL A 593 6.83 -32.30 -2.08
CA VAL A 593 5.63 -32.94 -2.60
C VAL A 593 5.48 -32.46 -4.04
N ALA A 594 5.91 -33.29 -4.98
CA ALA A 594 5.55 -33.22 -6.39
C ALA A 594 4.61 -34.38 -6.69
N GLY A 595 3.48 -34.05 -7.32
CA GLY A 595 2.37 -34.94 -7.69
C GLY A 595 1.07 -34.17 -7.44
N GLU A 596 0.34 -33.67 -8.43
CA GLU A 596 0.15 -34.19 -9.79
C GLU A 596 0.11 -33.04 -10.81
N GLY A 597 0.88 -33.20 -11.88
CA GLY A 597 0.88 -32.38 -13.08
C GLY A 597 1.23 -33.31 -14.24
N GLU A 598 0.18 -33.87 -14.82
CA GLU A 598 0.16 -34.71 -16.00
C GLU A 598 0.78 -33.94 -17.19
N GLU A 599 1.92 -34.40 -17.72
CA GLU A 599 2.37 -34.00 -19.06
C GLU A 599 2.88 -35.22 -19.82
N ALA A 600 2.03 -35.67 -20.74
CA ALA A 600 2.37 -36.59 -21.81
C ALA A 600 3.35 -35.91 -22.79
N GLY A 601 4.62 -36.31 -22.72
CA GLY A 601 5.67 -35.89 -23.65
C GLY A 601 5.84 -36.90 -24.80
N PHE A 602 5.27 -36.53 -25.95
CA PHE A 602 5.47 -37.10 -27.28
C PHE A 602 6.97 -37.26 -27.64
N ARG A 603 7.37 -38.47 -28.03
CA ARG A 603 8.71 -38.80 -28.53
C ARG A 603 8.90 -38.32 -29.97
N VAL A 604 9.99 -37.62 -30.22
CA VAL A 604 10.62 -37.55 -31.55
C VAL A 604 12.13 -37.73 -31.37
N THR A 605 12.67 -38.80 -31.95
CA THR A 605 13.91 -38.83 -32.75
C THR A 605 14.20 -40.28 -33.14
N GLY A 606 14.21 -40.56 -34.45
CA GLY A 606 14.47 -41.89 -35.04
C GLY A 606 13.34 -42.36 -35.91
#